data_AF-A0A1M5NK85-F1
#
_entry.id   AF-A0A1M5NK85-F1
#
_cell.length_a   1.000
_cell.length_b   1.000
_cell.length_c   1.000
_cell.angle_alpha   90.00
_cell.angle_beta   90.00
_cell.angle_gamma   90.00
#
_symmetry.space_group_name_H-M   'P 1'
#
loop_
_entity.id
_entity.type
_entity.pdbx_description
1 polymer ?
#
loop_
_entity_poly.entity_id
_entity_poly.type
_entity_poly.pdbx_seq_one_letter_code
_entity_poly.pdbx_strand_id
1 'polypeptide(L)'
;MPRINFAMKKQFTFYWFLLIGIASTNAQSPKSDFHKTVDNINAIIKANPLAYYISNKQYDGHITKINASEQGILSFTDSIPEPEITTEVPQKTMLISDCCPRKNSRTLDLFAIKKWDIHFPYADLKDKNNEIYGRFIGLKKTDLEKLREQFNKLTTLCKKNNN
;
A
#
# COMPACT_ATOMS: atom_id res chain seq x y z
N MET A 1 -33.70 -72.24 11.57
CA MET A 1 -33.94 -70.83 11.98
C MET A 1 -33.13 -69.91 11.08
N PRO A 2 -33.69 -68.79 10.58
CA PRO A 2 -33.36 -68.28 9.25
C PRO A 2 -32.51 -67.00 9.24
N ARG A 3 -31.66 -66.97 8.20
CA ARG A 3 -31.29 -65.88 7.26
C ARG A 3 -31.23 -64.43 7.75
N ILE A 4 -29.99 -63.93 7.69
CA ILE A 4 -29.58 -62.53 7.52
C ILE A 4 -30.44 -61.83 6.47
N ASN A 5 -31.01 -60.67 6.83
CA ASN A 5 -31.48 -59.68 5.87
C ASN A 5 -30.85 -58.31 6.15
N PHE A 6 -30.13 -57.86 5.13
CA PHE A 6 -29.39 -56.62 4.98
C PHE A 6 -30.36 -55.52 4.50
N ALA A 7 -30.79 -54.60 5.37
CA ALA A 7 -31.41 -53.31 5.02
C ALA A 7 -31.68 -52.58 6.35
N MET A 8 -31.22 -51.38 6.68
CA MET A 8 -30.93 -50.19 5.89
C MET A 8 -29.71 -49.48 6.50
N LYS A 9 -28.52 -49.69 5.92
CA LYS A 9 -27.30 -48.91 6.21
C LYS A 9 -27.19 -47.67 5.29
N LYS A 10 -28.31 -47.19 4.75
CA LYS A 10 -28.36 -46.29 3.59
C LYS A 10 -28.78 -44.84 3.86
N GLN A 11 -28.97 -44.43 5.12
CA GLN A 11 -29.44 -43.07 5.43
C GLN A 11 -28.49 -42.23 6.30
N PHE A 12 -27.43 -42.81 6.88
CA PHE A 12 -26.56 -42.05 7.79
C PHE A 12 -25.31 -41.44 7.14
N THR A 13 -24.93 -41.89 5.94
CA THR A 13 -23.73 -41.42 5.23
C THR A 13 -23.98 -40.23 4.30
N PHE A 14 -25.23 -39.81 4.10
CA PHE A 14 -25.55 -38.70 3.20
C PHE A 14 -25.42 -37.32 3.88
N TYR A 15 -25.59 -37.26 5.20
CA TYR A 15 -25.60 -35.98 5.94
C TYR A 15 -24.21 -35.41 6.25
N TRP A 16 -23.15 -36.22 6.17
CA TRP A 16 -21.78 -35.76 6.44
C TRP A 16 -21.12 -35.07 5.22
N PHE A 17 -21.58 -35.34 4.01
CA PHE A 17 -21.10 -34.64 2.82
C PHE A 17 -21.72 -33.24 2.64
N LEU A 18 -22.83 -32.94 3.31
CA LEU A 18 -23.49 -31.63 3.21
C LEU A 18 -22.80 -30.53 4.05
N LEU A 19 -21.97 -30.90 5.03
CA LEU A 19 -21.27 -29.94 5.90
C LEU A 19 -19.86 -29.56 5.41
N ILE A 20 -19.34 -30.20 4.35
CA ILE A 20 -18.05 -29.84 3.73
C ILE A 20 -18.21 -28.67 2.72
N GLY A 21 -19.45 -28.35 2.32
CA GLY A 21 -19.74 -27.38 1.26
C GLY A 21 -19.81 -25.90 1.66
N ILE A 22 -19.65 -25.54 2.95
CA ILE A 22 -19.76 -24.14 3.43
C ILE A 22 -18.48 -23.65 4.11
N ALA A 23 -17.35 -24.31 3.85
CA ALA A 23 -16.08 -23.58 3.84
C ALA A 23 -16.03 -22.81 2.52
N SER A 24 -16.87 -21.79 2.40
CA SER A 24 -16.65 -20.68 1.48
C SER A 24 -15.39 -19.98 1.98
N THR A 25 -14.23 -20.58 1.73
CA THR A 25 -13.01 -19.81 1.67
C THR A 25 -13.33 -18.73 0.65
N ASN A 26 -13.46 -17.49 1.12
CA ASN A 26 -13.21 -16.35 0.27
C ASN A 26 -11.77 -16.55 -0.19
N ALA A 27 -11.61 -17.34 -1.25
CA ALA A 27 -10.37 -17.45 -1.99
C ALA A 27 -10.20 -16.05 -2.54
N GLN A 28 -9.57 -15.18 -1.75
CA GLN A 28 -9.03 -13.93 -2.24
C GLN A 28 -8.19 -14.37 -3.43
N SER A 29 -8.70 -14.06 -4.62
CA SER A 29 -8.02 -14.32 -5.87
C SER A 29 -6.55 -13.97 -5.66
N PRO A 30 -5.61 -14.87 -5.98
CA PRO A 30 -4.21 -14.65 -5.68
C PRO A 30 -3.83 -13.27 -6.18
N LYS A 31 -3.42 -12.38 -5.26
CA LYS A 31 -3.06 -11.01 -5.61
C LYS A 31 -2.06 -11.06 -6.76
N SER A 32 -2.30 -10.27 -7.80
CA SER A 32 -1.35 -10.15 -8.91
C SER A 32 0.03 -9.77 -8.37
N ASP A 33 1.09 -10.20 -9.05
CA ASP A 33 2.45 -9.88 -8.63
C ASP A 33 2.71 -8.37 -8.60
N PHE A 34 1.94 -7.61 -9.39
CA PHE A 34 1.85 -6.16 -9.29
C PHE A 34 1.37 -5.71 -7.90
N HIS A 35 0.20 -6.17 -7.45
CA HIS A 35 -0.33 -5.80 -6.14
C HIS A 35 0.57 -6.24 -4.99
N LYS A 36 1.17 -7.44 -5.06
CA LYS A 36 2.16 -7.89 -4.06
C LYS A 36 3.38 -6.97 -3.99
N THR A 37 3.87 -6.52 -5.14
CA THR A 37 5.02 -5.60 -5.21
C THR A 37 4.69 -4.26 -4.57
N VAL A 38 3.51 -3.70 -4.85
CA VAL A 38 3.03 -2.45 -4.22
C VAL A 38 2.87 -2.63 -2.70
N ASP A 39 2.32 -3.76 -2.26
CA ASP A 39 2.16 -4.08 -0.83
C ASP A 39 3.52 -4.17 -0.13
N ASN A 40 4.53 -4.78 -0.76
CA ASN A 40 5.89 -4.86 -0.21
C ASN A 40 6.53 -3.48 -0.07
N ILE A 41 6.37 -2.60 -1.05
CA ILE A 41 6.88 -1.21 -0.95
C ILE A 41 6.19 -0.49 0.22
N ASN A 42 4.88 -0.65 0.35
CA ASN A 42 4.11 -0.08 1.47
C ASN A 42 4.55 -0.64 2.83
N ALA A 43 4.90 -1.92 2.91
CA ALA A 43 5.44 -2.51 4.12
C ALA A 43 6.79 -1.90 4.52
N ILE A 44 7.67 -1.64 3.55
CA ILE A 44 8.97 -0.98 3.77
C ILE A 44 8.78 0.46 4.27
N ILE A 45 7.87 1.22 3.65
CA ILE A 45 7.53 2.59 4.06
C ILE A 45 6.97 2.59 5.48
N LYS A 46 6.01 1.71 5.78
CA LYS A 46 5.40 1.62 7.11
C LYS A 46 6.40 1.23 8.21
N ALA A 47 7.42 0.43 7.88
CA ALA A 47 8.50 0.09 8.81
C ALA A 47 9.44 1.27 9.10
N ASN A 48 9.37 2.36 8.32
CA ASN A 48 10.22 3.53 8.43
C ASN A 48 9.35 4.81 8.57
N PRO A 49 8.71 5.04 9.73
CA PRO A 49 7.77 6.15 9.92
C PRO A 49 8.42 7.54 9.80
N LEU A 50 9.75 7.62 9.93
CA LEU A 50 10.52 8.85 9.75
C LEU A 50 10.93 9.09 8.30
N ALA A 51 10.53 8.22 7.37
CA ALA A 51 10.80 8.42 5.95
C ALA A 51 10.11 9.70 5.46
N TYR A 52 10.89 10.57 4.84
CA TYR A 52 10.45 11.90 4.44
C TYR A 52 10.57 12.06 2.93
N TYR A 53 9.53 12.62 2.31
CA TYR A 53 9.50 13.02 0.91
C TYR A 53 9.74 14.51 0.79
N ILE A 54 10.73 14.88 -0.02
CA ILE A 54 11.01 16.25 -0.40
C ILE A 54 10.59 16.43 -1.85
N SER A 55 9.61 17.29 -2.10
CA SER A 55 9.08 17.59 -3.44
C SER A 55 9.70 18.89 -3.95
N ASN A 56 9.95 18.96 -5.27
CA ASN A 56 10.39 20.22 -5.88
C ASN A 56 9.24 21.19 -6.21
N LYS A 57 7.99 20.71 -6.16
CA LYS A 57 6.79 21.45 -6.59
C LYS A 57 5.77 21.68 -5.48
N GLN A 58 5.90 20.98 -4.36
CA GLN A 58 4.88 20.95 -3.30
C GLN A 58 5.51 20.95 -1.91
N TYR A 59 4.66 20.86 -0.89
CA TYR A 59 5.06 20.70 0.51
C TYR A 59 5.67 19.34 0.78
N ASP A 60 6.70 19.33 1.60
CA ASP A 60 7.38 18.13 2.05
C ASP A 60 6.61 17.44 3.20
N GLY A 61 6.76 16.12 3.34
CA GLY A 61 5.97 15.36 4.32
C GLY A 61 6.45 13.93 4.58
N HIS A 62 6.02 13.39 5.73
CA HIS A 62 6.27 11.99 6.08
C HIS A 62 5.41 11.05 5.27
N ILE A 63 6.05 10.12 4.58
CA ILE A 63 5.35 9.23 3.66
C ILE A 63 4.76 8.08 4.46
N THR A 64 3.48 7.82 4.25
CA THR A 64 2.77 6.73 4.91
C THR A 64 2.48 5.58 3.95
N LYS A 65 2.27 5.89 2.67
CA LYS A 65 1.85 4.90 1.66
C LYS A 65 2.17 5.37 0.24
N ILE A 66 2.33 4.41 -0.67
CA ILE A 66 2.24 4.59 -2.11
C ILE A 66 1.00 3.92 -2.71
N ASN A 67 0.53 4.48 -3.81
CA ASN A 67 -0.35 3.82 -4.76
C ASN A 67 0.33 3.77 -6.13
N ALA A 68 0.02 2.74 -6.90
CA ALA A 68 0.57 2.50 -8.22
C ALA A 68 -0.53 2.04 -9.17
N SER A 69 -0.57 2.59 -10.38
CA SER A 69 -1.35 2.03 -11.48
C SER A 69 -0.51 1.05 -12.31
N GLU A 70 -1.16 0.10 -12.98
CA GLU A 70 -0.48 -0.86 -13.86
C GLU A 70 0.22 -0.17 -15.04
N GLN A 71 -0.21 1.03 -15.40
CA GLN A 71 0.41 1.87 -16.43
C GLN A 71 1.70 2.56 -15.93
N GLY A 72 2.08 2.38 -14.66
CA GLY A 72 3.28 2.97 -14.07
C GLY A 72 3.11 4.38 -13.51
N ILE A 73 1.87 4.79 -13.21
CA ILE A 73 1.60 6.04 -12.49
C ILE A 73 1.71 5.78 -11.00
N LEU A 74 2.61 6.48 -10.29
CA LEU A 74 2.72 6.41 -8.84
C LEU A 74 2.15 7.64 -8.17
N SER A 75 1.66 7.43 -6.95
CA SER A 75 1.31 8.50 -6.03
C SER A 75 1.72 8.21 -4.60
N PHE A 76 2.17 9.24 -3.89
CA PHE A 76 2.50 9.17 -2.46
C PHE A 76 1.36 9.72 -1.61
N THR A 77 1.20 9.18 -0.41
CA THR A 77 0.26 9.68 0.60
C THR A 77 1.04 10.00 1.86
N ASP A 78 0.90 11.23 2.38
CA ASP A 78 1.37 11.61 3.71
C ASP A 78 0.20 11.75 4.69
N SER A 79 0.55 11.75 5.98
CA SER A 79 -0.33 12.22 7.04
C SER A 79 -0.30 13.73 7.10
N ILE A 80 -1.46 14.39 7.13
CA ILE A 80 -1.53 15.83 7.34
C ILE A 80 -1.30 16.06 8.85
N PRO A 81 -0.24 16.78 9.25
CA PRO A 81 -0.03 17.09 10.66
C PRO A 81 -1.21 17.92 11.16
N GLU A 82 -1.77 17.52 12.31
CA GLU A 82 -2.75 18.35 12.99
C GLU A 82 -2.06 19.66 13.41
N PRO A 83 -2.71 20.81 13.23
CA PRO A 83 -2.14 22.06 13.72
C PRO A 83 -1.93 21.94 15.22
N GLU A 84 -0.70 22.11 15.68
CA GLU A 84 -0.40 22.22 17.10
C GLU A 84 -1.24 23.36 17.67
N ILE A 85 -2.22 23.01 18.52
CA ILE A 85 -2.99 24.00 19.26
C ILE A 85 -2.00 24.55 20.29
N THR A 86 -1.31 25.63 19.94
CA THR A 86 -0.45 26.38 20.86
C THR A 86 -1.36 27.04 21.90
N THR A 87 -1.65 26.30 22.97
CA THR A 87 -2.31 26.82 24.17
C THR A 87 -1.35 27.71 24.94
N GLU A 88 -1.12 28.93 24.45
CA GLU A 88 -0.49 29.98 25.26
C GLU A 88 -1.35 31.25 25.40
N VAL A 89 -2.53 31.33 24.77
CA VAL A 89 -3.46 32.44 25.01
C VAL A 89 -4.91 31.93 24.99
N PRO A 90 -5.75 32.24 26.00
CA PRO A 90 -7.18 31.94 25.95
C PRO A 90 -7.87 32.95 25.03
N GLN A 91 -7.70 32.80 23.73
CA GLN A 91 -8.42 33.60 22.74
C GLN A 91 -9.35 32.70 21.94
N LYS A 92 -10.65 32.94 22.14
CA LYS A 92 -11.81 32.42 21.39
C LYS A 92 -11.72 30.95 21.03
N THR A 93 -12.56 30.14 21.66
CA THR A 93 -12.97 28.82 21.18
C THR A 93 -13.28 28.93 19.68
N MET A 94 -12.29 28.63 18.85
CA MET A 94 -12.44 28.65 17.41
C MET A 94 -13.29 27.43 17.14
N LEU A 95 -14.60 27.65 16.98
CA LEU A 95 -15.53 26.60 16.60
C LEU A 95 -15.03 26.06 15.26
N ILE A 96 -14.31 24.95 15.31
CA ILE A 96 -13.94 24.17 14.14
C ILE A 96 -15.29 23.80 13.55
N SER A 97 -15.64 24.35 12.37
CA SER A 97 -16.94 24.07 11.80
C SER A 97 -17.06 22.56 11.58
N ASP A 98 -18.01 21.92 12.28
CA ASP A 98 -18.33 20.50 12.15
C ASP A 98 -18.77 20.11 10.73
N CYS A 99 -18.85 21.07 9.80
CA CYS A 99 -19.37 20.90 8.46
C CYS A 99 -18.48 20.06 7.52
N CYS A 100 -17.20 19.84 7.85
CA CYS A 100 -16.31 19.03 7.02
C CYS A 100 -15.36 18.19 7.91
N PRO A 101 -15.44 16.84 7.89
CA PRO A 101 -14.41 16.03 8.54
C PRO A 101 -13.05 16.41 7.96
N ARG A 102 -12.11 16.82 8.83
CA ARG A 102 -10.74 17.12 8.41
C ARG A 102 -10.14 15.86 7.79
N LYS A 103 -9.52 15.99 6.64
CA LYS A 103 -8.77 14.89 6.04
C LYS A 103 -7.50 14.69 6.85
N ASN A 104 -7.25 13.45 7.28
CA ASN A 104 -6.04 13.10 8.05
C ASN A 104 -4.87 12.73 7.13
N SER A 105 -5.10 12.71 5.82
CA SER A 105 -4.11 12.39 4.81
C SER A 105 -4.40 13.10 3.49
N ARG A 106 -3.38 13.25 2.66
CA ARG A 106 -3.50 13.75 1.28
C ARG A 106 -2.62 12.93 0.35
N THR A 107 -3.04 12.87 -0.91
CA THR A 107 -2.21 12.37 -1.99
C THR A 107 -1.32 13.51 -2.47
N LEU A 108 -0.01 13.32 -2.41
CA LEU A 108 0.98 14.36 -2.71
C LEU A 108 1.08 14.59 -4.21
N ASP A 109 1.33 13.54 -5.00
CA ASP A 109 1.63 13.69 -6.42
C ASP A 109 1.17 12.49 -7.23
N LEU A 110 0.88 12.70 -8.53
CA LEU A 110 0.65 11.65 -9.53
C LEU A 110 1.70 11.82 -10.62
N PHE A 111 2.54 10.83 -10.87
CA PHE A 111 3.57 10.94 -11.90
C PHE A 111 3.92 9.57 -12.49
N ALA A 112 4.30 9.58 -13.78
CA ALA A 112 4.73 8.40 -14.50
C ALA A 112 6.20 8.10 -14.18
N ILE A 113 6.47 6.93 -13.61
CA ILE A 113 7.83 6.55 -13.21
C ILE A 113 8.59 5.95 -14.36
N LYS A 114 9.78 6.52 -14.63
CA LYS A 114 10.76 5.92 -15.53
C LYS A 114 11.94 5.29 -14.79
N LYS A 115 12.44 5.95 -13.73
CA LYS A 115 13.64 5.49 -13.01
C LYS A 115 13.69 5.98 -11.55
N TRP A 116 14.15 5.10 -10.67
CA TRP A 116 14.60 5.44 -9.32
C TRP A 116 16.12 5.44 -9.26
N ASP A 117 16.69 6.45 -8.63
CA ASP A 117 18.12 6.56 -8.39
C ASP A 117 18.38 6.57 -6.88
N ILE A 118 18.56 5.37 -6.33
CA ILE A 118 18.63 5.16 -4.87
C ILE A 118 20.10 5.25 -4.45
N HIS A 119 20.46 6.09 -3.47
CA HIS A 119 21.84 6.24 -2.98
C HIS A 119 21.81 6.56 -1.49
N PHE A 120 22.35 5.71 -0.62
CA PHE A 120 22.34 6.03 0.82
C PHE A 120 22.99 7.40 1.10
N PRO A 121 22.35 8.29 1.90
CA PRO A 121 21.16 8.07 2.75
C PRO A 121 19.80 8.43 2.13
N TYR A 122 19.73 8.61 0.81
CA TYR A 122 18.55 9.09 0.11
C TYR A 122 18.12 8.22 -1.09
N ALA A 123 16.97 8.55 -1.68
CA ALA A 123 16.59 8.06 -2.99
C ALA A 123 15.99 9.17 -3.83
N ASP A 124 16.58 9.42 -4.98
CA ASP A 124 16.09 10.40 -5.93
C ASP A 124 15.13 9.72 -6.90
N LEU A 125 13.96 10.32 -7.01
CA LEU A 125 12.95 9.94 -7.97
C LEU A 125 13.13 10.83 -9.20
N LYS A 126 13.35 10.21 -10.37
CA LYS A 126 13.60 10.94 -11.61
C LYS A 126 12.48 10.76 -12.62
N ASP A 127 12.18 11.85 -13.33
CA ASP A 127 11.16 11.87 -14.37
C ASP A 127 11.69 11.32 -15.72
N LYS A 128 10.89 11.47 -16.79
CA LYS A 128 11.26 10.99 -18.13
C LYS A 128 12.48 11.70 -18.73
N ASN A 129 12.74 12.93 -18.30
CA ASN A 129 13.84 13.80 -18.72
C ASN A 129 15.07 13.67 -17.82
N ASN A 130 15.05 12.73 -16.85
CA ASN A 130 16.09 12.52 -15.85
C ASN A 130 16.23 13.68 -14.85
N GLU A 131 15.21 14.53 -14.74
CA GLU A 131 15.13 15.58 -13.73
C GLU A 131 14.65 14.99 -12.40
N ILE A 132 15.19 15.50 -11.28
CA ILE A 132 14.79 15.06 -9.94
C ILE A 132 13.40 15.63 -9.65
N TYR A 133 12.42 14.74 -9.52
CA TYR A 133 11.05 15.07 -9.14
C TYR A 133 10.90 15.18 -7.62
N GLY A 134 11.59 14.30 -6.88
CA GLY A 134 11.61 14.37 -5.43
C GLY A 134 12.65 13.45 -4.82
N ARG A 135 12.87 13.60 -3.51
CA ARG A 135 13.89 12.89 -2.76
C ARG A 135 13.29 12.24 -1.52
N PHE A 136 13.67 11.00 -1.27
CA PHE A 136 13.31 10.23 -0.08
C PHE A 136 14.51 10.20 0.85
N ILE A 137 14.31 10.49 2.13
CA ILE A 137 15.36 10.39 3.16
C ILE A 137 14.81 9.66 4.39
N GLY A 138 15.69 9.26 5.32
CA GLY A 138 15.29 8.65 6.60
C GLY A 138 15.06 7.14 6.57
N LEU A 139 15.47 6.46 5.49
CA LEU A 139 15.41 5.00 5.34
C LEU A 139 16.76 4.36 5.70
N LYS A 140 16.73 3.21 6.38
CA LYS A 140 17.94 2.40 6.61
C LYS A 140 18.51 1.91 5.28
N LYS A 141 19.83 1.74 5.19
CA LYS A 141 20.51 1.26 3.97
C LYS A 141 19.89 -0.05 3.42
N THR A 142 19.66 -1.03 4.29
CA THR A 142 19.04 -2.31 3.91
C THR A 142 17.63 -2.15 3.35
N ASP A 143 16.88 -1.18 3.87
CA ASP A 143 15.51 -0.92 3.44
C ASP A 143 15.51 -0.14 2.12
N LEU A 144 16.45 0.79 1.91
CA LEU A 144 16.67 1.44 0.61
C LEU A 144 17.02 0.43 -0.48
N GLU A 145 17.86 -0.57 -0.19
CA GLU A 145 18.22 -1.62 -1.15
C GLU A 145 17.01 -2.50 -1.49
N LYS A 146 16.21 -2.90 -0.50
CA LYS A 146 14.94 -3.62 -0.75
C LYS A 146 13.96 -2.78 -1.54
N LEU A 147 13.83 -1.49 -1.21
CA LEU A 147 12.98 -0.54 -1.91
C LEU A 147 13.38 -0.45 -3.39
N ARG A 148 14.69 -0.40 -3.68
CA ARG A 148 15.23 -0.45 -5.05
C ARG A 148 14.80 -1.70 -5.78
N GLU A 149 14.93 -2.86 -5.16
CA GLU A 149 14.55 -4.13 -5.76
C GLU A 149 13.05 -4.16 -6.11
N GLN A 150 12.19 -3.72 -5.20
CA GLN A 150 10.74 -3.71 -5.43
C GLN A 150 10.34 -2.69 -6.49
N PHE A 151 10.94 -1.50 -6.52
CA PHE A 151 10.65 -0.52 -7.59
C PHE A 151 11.14 -0.98 -8.97
N ASN A 152 12.27 -1.71 -9.05
CA ASN A 152 12.73 -2.32 -10.30
C ASN A 152 11.76 -3.41 -10.79
N LYS A 153 11.26 -4.24 -9.87
CA LYS A 153 10.21 -5.23 -10.17
C LYS A 153 8.93 -4.54 -10.66
N LEU A 154 8.47 -3.52 -9.96
CA LEU A 154 7.29 -2.74 -10.34
C LEU A 154 7.43 -2.15 -11.75
N THR A 155 8.57 -1.54 -12.04
CA THR A 155 8.87 -0.96 -13.36
C THR A 155 8.82 -2.02 -14.47
N THR A 156 9.33 -3.23 -14.20
CA THR A 156 9.30 -4.35 -15.16
C THR A 156 7.86 -4.82 -15.40
N LEU A 157 7.06 -4.94 -14.34
CA LEU A 157 5.66 -5.35 -14.41
C LEU A 157 4.81 -4.33 -15.20
N CYS A 158 5.00 -3.03 -14.96
CA CYS A 158 4.28 -1.99 -15.70
C CYS A 158 4.62 -1.99 -17.20
N LYS A 159 5.88 -2.28 -17.56
CA LYS A 159 6.28 -2.41 -18.98
C LYS A 159 5.62 -3.61 -19.66
N LYS A 160 5.46 -4.72 -18.95
CA LYS A 160 4.84 -5.93 -19.48
C LYS A 160 3.35 -5.74 -19.80
N ASN A 161 2.64 -4.95 -19.01
CA ASN A 161 1.20 -4.70 -19.21
C ASN A 161 0.89 -3.62 -20.26
N ASN A 162 1.89 -2.82 -20.66
CA ASN A 162 1.76 -1.77 -21.68
C ASN A 162 2.17 -2.22 -23.10
N ASN A 163 2.63 -3.47 -23.26
CA ASN A 163 2.94 -4.12 -24.53
C ASN A 163 1.88 -5.18 -24.86
#